data_AF-A0A1I7VAM7-F1
#
_entry.id   AF-A0A1I7VAM7-F1
#
_cell.length_a   1.000
_cell.length_b   1.000
_cell.length_c   1.000
_cell.angle_alpha   90.00
_cell.angle_beta   90.00
_cell.angle_gamma   90.00
#
_symmetry.space_group_name_H-M   'P 1'
#
loop_
_entity.id
_entity.type
_entity.pdbx_description
1 polymer ?
#
loop_
_entity_poly.entity_id
_entity_poly.type
_entity_poly.pdbx_seq_one_letter_code
_entity_poly.pdbx_strand_id
1 'polypeptide(L)'
;MLIFSRAVRDAILPLRKRIKAYITLHTYSQLWIYPYSHTSNAYSSDIKDLRAVAKDAVISLMKLYGTKYDYGTGPEVIYAFSGGSSDWVKQATNAKYSYTVELRPSGSSKNGFILDKRELIPVGRETYEGIKVVIDKVIAESKQKPGKLLYVNNLHITNNITTI
;
A
#
# COMPACT_ATOMS: atom_id res chain seq x y z
N MET A 1 -21.38 -9.03 -14.03
CA MET A 1 -20.01 -8.77 -13.51
C MET A 1 -19.53 -7.45 -14.09
N LEU A 2 -19.26 -6.45 -13.25
CA LEU A 2 -18.98 -5.07 -13.69
C LEU A 2 -17.69 -5.00 -14.53
N ILE A 3 -17.74 -4.39 -15.72
CA ILE A 3 -16.63 -4.32 -16.66
C ILE A 3 -15.39 -3.61 -16.07
N PHE A 4 -15.59 -2.65 -15.16
CA PHE A 4 -14.50 -1.89 -14.54
C PHE A 4 -13.63 -2.73 -13.60
N SER A 5 -14.23 -3.55 -12.73
CA SER A 5 -13.45 -4.41 -11.82
C SER A 5 -12.70 -5.50 -12.59
N ARG A 6 -13.26 -5.98 -13.70
CA ARG A 6 -12.56 -6.89 -14.62
C ARG A 6 -11.36 -6.21 -15.28
N ALA A 7 -11.52 -4.98 -15.78
CA ALA A 7 -10.42 -4.24 -16.39
C ALA A 7 -9.27 -4.00 -15.41
N VAL A 8 -9.56 -3.60 -14.17
CA VAL A 8 -8.55 -3.41 -13.12
C VAL A 8 -7.84 -4.73 -12.79
N ARG A 9 -8.59 -5.82 -12.62
CA ARG A 9 -8.04 -7.17 -12.41
C ARG A 9 -7.06 -7.53 -13.54
N ASP A 10 -7.47 -7.36 -14.78
CA ASP A 10 -6.70 -7.75 -15.96
C ASP A 10 -5.44 -6.89 -16.13
N ALA A 11 -5.46 -5.64 -15.66
CA ALA A 11 -4.27 -4.79 -15.59
C ALA A 11 -3.30 -5.22 -14.46
N ILE A 12 -3.81 -5.67 -13.32
CA ILE A 12 -2.99 -6.02 -12.14
C ILE A 12 -2.37 -7.42 -12.26
N LEU A 13 -3.10 -8.41 -12.78
CA LEU A 13 -2.65 -9.81 -12.79
C LEU A 13 -1.32 -10.05 -13.52
N PRO A 14 -0.99 -9.38 -14.65
CA PRO A 14 0.33 -9.45 -15.27
C PRO A 14 1.45 -8.86 -14.40
N LEU A 15 1.11 -7.91 -13.53
CA LEU A 15 2.04 -7.24 -12.62
C LEU A 15 2.21 -7.94 -11.27
N ARG A 16 1.46 -9.03 -11.01
CA ARG A 16 1.33 -9.65 -9.68
C ARG A 16 2.64 -9.95 -8.95
N LYS A 17 3.74 -10.25 -9.67
CA LYS A 17 5.06 -10.49 -9.06
C LYS A 17 5.89 -9.22 -8.83
N ARG A 18 5.59 -8.16 -9.59
CA ARG A 18 6.33 -6.88 -9.63
C ARG A 18 5.71 -5.82 -8.72
N ILE A 19 4.39 -5.77 -8.60
CA ILE A 19 3.70 -4.85 -7.71
C ILE A 19 4.14 -5.07 -6.25
N LYS A 20 4.43 -3.98 -5.54
CA LYS A 20 4.90 -4.00 -4.13
C LYS A 20 3.96 -3.28 -3.19
N ALA A 21 3.27 -2.26 -3.70
CA ALA A 21 2.23 -1.55 -3.00
C ALA A 21 1.01 -1.34 -3.89
N TYR A 22 -0.16 -1.23 -3.26
CA TYR A 22 -1.44 -0.91 -3.87
C TYR A 22 -2.21 0.00 -2.91
N ILE A 23 -2.72 1.11 -3.40
CA ILE A 23 -3.53 2.05 -2.61
C ILE A 23 -4.78 2.36 -3.41
N THR A 24 -5.94 2.09 -2.83
CA THR A 24 -7.24 2.52 -3.37
C THR A 24 -7.74 3.70 -2.55
N LEU A 25 -8.09 4.80 -3.22
CA LEU A 25 -8.55 6.03 -2.59
C LEU A 25 -10.08 6.10 -2.62
N HIS A 26 -10.65 6.42 -1.47
CA HIS A 26 -12.08 6.54 -1.23
C HIS A 26 -12.34 7.81 -0.41
N THR A 27 -13.60 8.20 -0.29
CA THR A 27 -14.09 9.26 0.59
C THR A 27 -15.40 8.72 1.16
N TYR A 28 -15.70 8.84 2.45
CA TYR A 28 -15.06 9.66 3.48
C TYR A 28 -14.88 8.84 4.76
N SER A 29 -14.03 9.31 5.67
CA SER A 29 -14.06 9.05 7.12
C SER A 29 -12.74 9.39 7.81
N GLN A 30 -11.67 9.65 7.06
CA GLN A 30 -10.30 9.78 7.55
C GLN A 30 -9.75 8.47 8.11
N LEU A 31 -9.74 7.41 7.29
CA LEU A 31 -9.27 6.07 7.68
C LEU A 31 -8.12 5.59 6.77
N TRP A 32 -7.16 4.90 7.36
CA TRP A 32 -6.08 4.19 6.67
C TRP A 32 -6.19 2.69 6.94
N ILE A 33 -6.88 1.99 6.04
CA ILE A 33 -7.31 0.61 6.25
C ILE A 33 -6.34 -0.36 5.59
N TYR A 34 -5.88 -1.37 6.32
CA TYR A 34 -5.07 -2.47 5.79
C TYR A 34 -5.81 -3.82 5.85
N PRO A 35 -5.44 -4.81 5.02
CA PRO A 35 -6.08 -6.12 5.02
C PRO A 35 -5.93 -6.92 6.33
N TYR A 36 -6.83 -7.85 6.62
CA TYR A 36 -8.04 -8.17 5.85
C TYR A 36 -9.29 -7.54 6.46
N SER A 37 -10.28 -7.28 5.61
CA SER A 37 -11.50 -6.60 6.01
C SER A 37 -12.72 -7.52 6.13
N HIS A 38 -12.67 -8.74 5.59
CA HIS A 38 -13.84 -9.63 5.49
C HIS A 38 -14.37 -10.19 6.82
N THR A 39 -13.53 -10.29 7.85
CA THR A 39 -13.95 -10.76 9.18
C THR A 39 -12.95 -10.31 10.25
N SER A 40 -13.40 -10.24 11.50
CA SER A 40 -12.53 -9.95 12.63
C SER A 40 -11.46 -11.02 12.79
N ASN A 41 -10.27 -10.63 13.26
CA ASN A 41 -9.13 -11.53 13.48
C ASN A 41 -8.54 -12.20 12.23
N ALA A 42 -8.92 -11.75 11.03
CA ALA A 42 -8.25 -12.12 9.78
C ALA A 42 -7.05 -11.19 9.51
N TYR A 43 -5.85 -11.65 9.84
CA TYR A 43 -4.62 -10.88 9.64
C TYR A 43 -3.70 -11.55 8.61
N SER A 44 -3.02 -10.73 7.82
CA SER A 44 -1.90 -11.22 7.01
C SER A 44 -0.68 -11.54 7.89
N SER A 45 0.22 -12.40 7.41
CA SER A 45 1.45 -12.77 8.13
C SER A 45 2.39 -11.57 8.39
N ASP A 46 2.27 -10.52 7.60
CA ASP A 46 3.05 -9.28 7.67
C ASP A 46 2.28 -8.10 8.30
N ILE A 47 1.21 -8.39 9.05
CA ILE A 47 0.36 -7.39 9.73
C ILE A 47 1.14 -6.35 10.55
N LYS A 48 2.23 -6.76 11.20
CA LYS A 48 3.08 -5.86 12.00
C LYS A 48 3.67 -4.74 11.13
N ASP A 49 4.14 -5.07 9.93
CA ASP A 49 4.71 -4.10 9.00
C ASP A 49 3.64 -3.22 8.38
N LEU A 50 2.49 -3.81 8.01
CA LEU A 50 1.34 -3.05 7.48
C LEU A 50 0.87 -2.00 8.47
N ARG A 51 0.70 -2.38 9.74
CA ARG A 51 0.27 -1.50 10.83
C ARG A 51 1.29 -0.42 11.12
N ALA A 52 2.58 -0.76 11.18
CA ALA A 52 3.64 0.22 11.43
C ALA A 52 3.68 1.30 10.34
N VAL A 53 3.62 0.89 9.07
CA VAL A 53 3.64 1.82 7.93
C VAL A 53 2.36 2.65 7.86
N ALA A 54 1.19 2.08 8.17
CA ALA A 54 -0.05 2.84 8.26
C ALA A 54 0.02 3.90 9.37
N LYS A 55 0.53 3.54 10.55
CA LYS A 55 0.77 4.47 11.65
C LYS A 55 1.68 5.63 11.23
N ASP A 56 2.80 5.33 10.58
CA ASP A 56 3.74 6.34 10.12
C ASP A 56 3.12 7.24 9.03
N ALA A 57 2.30 6.66 8.14
CA ALA A 57 1.58 7.40 7.10
C ALA A 57 0.57 8.39 7.69
N VAL A 58 -0.26 7.98 8.66
CA VAL A 58 -1.22 8.89 9.29
C VAL A 58 -0.52 9.97 10.14
N ILE A 59 0.60 9.65 10.78
CA ILE A 59 1.43 10.65 11.49
C ILE A 59 2.01 11.66 10.51
N SER A 60 2.53 11.21 9.37
CA SER A 60 3.09 12.07 8.31
C SER A 60 2.04 13.04 7.77
N LEU A 61 0.86 12.51 7.40
CA LEU A 61 -0.29 13.28 6.93
C LEU A 61 -0.72 14.33 7.96
N MET A 62 -0.86 13.94 9.23
CA MET A 62 -1.30 14.81 10.32
C MET A 62 -0.38 16.02 10.53
N LYS A 63 0.92 15.91 10.25
CA LYS A 63 1.88 17.03 10.44
C LYS A 63 1.55 18.27 9.60
N LEU A 64 0.85 18.11 8.47
CA LEU A 64 0.62 19.22 7.55
C LEU A 64 -0.50 20.14 8.02
N TYR A 65 -1.62 19.57 8.48
CA TYR A 65 -2.83 20.35 8.85
C TYR A 65 -3.50 19.91 10.16
N GLY A 66 -2.92 18.95 10.89
CA GLY A 66 -3.50 18.42 12.13
C GLY A 66 -4.65 17.41 11.92
N THR A 67 -4.92 17.03 10.67
CA THR A 67 -5.98 16.06 10.34
C THR A 67 -5.66 14.69 10.89
N LYS A 68 -6.58 14.13 11.65
CA LYS A 68 -6.40 12.83 12.32
C LYS A 68 -7.05 11.74 11.50
N TYR A 69 -6.26 10.74 11.13
CA TYR A 69 -6.74 9.52 10.49
C TYR A 69 -6.57 8.36 11.47
N ASP A 70 -7.62 7.54 11.60
CA ASP A 70 -7.52 6.26 12.27
C ASP A 70 -6.95 5.20 11.32
N TYR A 71 -6.37 4.14 11.85
CA TYR A 71 -5.76 3.08 11.04
C TYR A 71 -6.01 1.71 11.67
N GLY A 72 -6.30 0.71 10.82
CA GLY A 72 -6.74 -0.61 11.27
C GLY A 72 -7.14 -1.52 10.11
N THR A 73 -7.52 -2.74 10.43
CA THR A 73 -8.33 -3.58 9.53
C THR A 73 -9.75 -3.04 9.43
N GLY A 74 -10.50 -3.42 8.39
CA GLY A 74 -11.90 -3.03 8.23
C GLY A 74 -12.72 -3.20 9.52
N PRO A 75 -12.73 -4.39 10.15
CA PRO A 75 -13.43 -4.62 11.41
C PRO A 75 -12.90 -3.80 12.61
N GLU A 76 -11.63 -3.39 12.61
CA GLU A 76 -11.04 -2.57 13.69
C GLU A 76 -11.48 -1.10 13.63
N VAL A 77 -11.70 -0.54 12.43
CA VAL A 77 -11.94 0.92 12.27
C VAL A 77 -13.25 1.30 11.58
N ILE A 78 -13.97 0.36 10.98
CA ILE A 78 -15.26 0.65 10.34
C ILE A 78 -16.27 -0.48 10.57
N TYR A 79 -16.19 -1.56 9.80
CA TYR A 79 -16.98 -2.79 9.92
C TYR A 79 -16.37 -3.88 9.02
N ALA A 80 -16.83 -5.13 9.17
CA ALA A 80 -16.39 -6.23 8.31
C ALA A 80 -17.02 -6.16 6.91
N PHE A 81 -16.22 -6.19 5.85
CA PHE A 81 -16.67 -6.17 4.46
C PHE A 81 -15.83 -7.07 3.55
N SER A 82 -16.48 -7.71 2.58
CA SER A 82 -15.84 -8.59 1.59
C SER A 82 -15.82 -7.97 0.20
N GLY A 83 -14.95 -8.49 -0.67
CA GLY A 83 -14.85 -8.03 -2.07
C GLY A 83 -14.07 -6.73 -2.28
N GLY A 84 -13.45 -6.18 -1.23
CA GLY A 84 -12.58 -5.01 -1.32
C GLY A 84 -11.36 -5.26 -2.21
N SER A 85 -10.97 -4.25 -3.01
CA SER A 85 -9.86 -4.38 -3.96
C SER A 85 -8.50 -4.52 -3.25
N SER A 86 -8.30 -3.86 -2.11
CA SER A 86 -7.07 -3.96 -1.31
C SER A 86 -6.87 -5.37 -0.74
N ASP A 87 -7.91 -5.99 -0.20
CA ASP A 87 -7.91 -7.40 0.23
C ASP A 87 -7.61 -8.35 -0.95
N TRP A 88 -8.26 -8.14 -2.10
CA TRP A 88 -8.03 -8.97 -3.29
C TRP A 88 -6.60 -8.84 -3.80
N VAL A 89 -6.05 -7.62 -3.91
CA VAL A 89 -4.66 -7.40 -4.36
C VAL A 89 -3.66 -8.02 -3.38
N LYS A 90 -3.93 -7.92 -2.08
CA LYS A 90 -3.10 -8.54 -1.04
C LYS A 90 -3.05 -10.06 -1.19
N GLN A 91 -4.17 -10.69 -1.51
CA GLN A 91 -4.27 -12.13 -1.68
C GLN A 91 -3.74 -12.62 -3.04
N ALA A 92 -4.01 -11.88 -4.12
CA ALA A 92 -3.76 -12.32 -5.49
C ALA A 92 -2.35 -11.96 -6.01
N THR A 93 -1.59 -11.13 -5.29
CA THR A 93 -0.31 -10.58 -5.76
C THR A 93 0.76 -10.57 -4.66
N ASN A 94 1.98 -10.18 -5.03
CA ASN A 94 3.09 -9.95 -4.11
C ASN A 94 3.11 -8.53 -3.53
N ALA A 95 2.01 -7.77 -3.66
CA ALA A 95 1.87 -6.47 -3.00
C ALA A 95 1.83 -6.66 -1.49
N LYS A 96 2.94 -6.35 -0.83
CA LYS A 96 3.04 -6.36 0.64
C LYS A 96 2.16 -5.27 1.23
N TYR A 97 2.26 -4.05 0.69
CA TYR A 97 1.62 -2.85 1.20
C TYR A 97 0.33 -2.57 0.43
N SER A 98 -0.77 -3.16 0.85
CA SER A 98 -2.10 -2.94 0.26
C SER A 98 -2.95 -2.14 1.24
N TYR A 99 -3.54 -1.03 0.80
CA TYR A 99 -4.33 -0.14 1.65
C TYR A 99 -5.58 0.39 0.94
N THR A 100 -6.64 0.58 1.72
CA THR A 100 -7.77 1.44 1.39
C THR A 100 -7.66 2.72 2.21
N VAL A 101 -7.71 3.89 1.58
CA VAL A 101 -7.65 5.18 2.29
C VAL A 101 -8.97 5.90 2.11
N GLU A 102 -9.68 6.14 3.21
CA GLU A 102 -10.90 6.96 3.25
C GLU A 102 -10.50 8.39 3.59
N LEU A 103 -10.65 9.31 2.65
CA LEU A 103 -10.20 10.69 2.77
C LEU A 103 -11.15 11.54 3.62
N ARG A 104 -10.86 12.85 3.70
CA ARG A 104 -11.78 13.87 4.24
C ARG A 104 -13.15 13.80 3.57
N PRO A 105 -14.20 14.29 4.26
CA PRO A 105 -14.23 14.77 5.64
C PRO A 105 -14.21 13.64 6.68
N SER A 106 -14.26 13.97 7.97
CA SER A 106 -14.40 12.99 9.05
C SER A 106 -15.71 12.21 8.95
N GLY A 107 -15.75 11.00 9.51
CA GLY A 107 -16.96 10.15 9.53
C GLY A 107 -18.17 10.78 10.23
N SER A 108 -17.94 11.79 11.08
CA SER A 108 -18.97 12.58 11.75
C SER A 108 -19.51 13.77 10.95
N SER A 109 -18.98 14.03 9.75
CA SER A 109 -19.40 15.13 8.90
C SER A 109 -20.79 14.90 8.31
N LYS A 110 -21.70 15.87 8.51
CA LYS A 110 -23.06 15.83 7.96
C LYS A 110 -23.11 15.80 6.43
N ASN A 111 -22.05 16.29 5.78
CA ASN A 111 -22.01 16.45 4.33
C ASN A 111 -21.19 15.37 3.62
N GLY A 112 -20.56 14.43 4.34
CA GLY A 112 -19.93 13.21 3.80
C GLY A 112 -19.21 13.39 2.45
N PHE A 113 -19.90 13.14 1.34
CA PHE A 113 -19.35 13.23 -0.03
C PHE A 113 -19.26 14.65 -0.62
N ILE A 114 -19.89 15.64 0.01
CA ILE A 114 -19.87 17.05 -0.38
C ILE A 114 -18.82 17.78 0.46
N LEU A 115 -17.60 17.82 -0.06
CA LEU A 115 -16.46 18.50 0.55
C LEU A 115 -16.37 19.97 0.09
N ASP A 116 -16.02 20.89 0.99
CA ASP A 116 -15.80 22.29 0.65
C ASP A 116 -14.65 22.43 -0.37
N LYS A 117 -14.83 23.27 -1.40
CA LYS A 117 -13.82 23.50 -2.44
C LYS A 117 -12.45 23.93 -1.88
N ARG A 118 -12.42 24.59 -0.72
CA ARG A 118 -11.20 25.04 -0.03
C ARG A 118 -10.35 23.87 0.47
N GLU A 119 -10.95 22.69 0.64
CA GLU A 119 -10.32 21.49 1.17
C GLU A 119 -9.71 20.61 0.06
N LEU A 120 -10.00 20.89 -1.22
CA LEU A 120 -9.52 20.08 -2.36
C LEU A 120 -7.99 20.01 -2.45
N ILE A 121 -7.31 21.14 -2.24
CA ILE A 121 -5.84 21.18 -2.23
C ILE A 121 -5.27 20.62 -0.91
N PRO A 122 -5.78 21.02 0.27
CA PRO A 122 -5.36 20.43 1.54
C PRO A 122 -5.43 18.89 1.57
N VAL A 123 -6.55 18.29 1.15
CA VAL A 123 -6.72 16.82 1.17
C VAL A 123 -5.70 16.14 0.25
N GLY A 124 -5.44 16.70 -0.94
CA GLY A 124 -4.44 16.16 -1.85
C GLY A 124 -3.03 16.21 -1.27
N ARG A 125 -2.65 17.35 -0.67
CA ARG A 125 -1.31 17.55 -0.11
C ARG A 125 -1.04 16.64 1.08
N GLU A 126 -1.95 16.56 2.04
CA GLU A 126 -1.75 15.73 3.23
C GLU A 126 -1.77 14.23 2.88
N THR A 127 -2.66 13.82 1.97
CA THR A 127 -2.73 12.41 1.52
C THR A 127 -1.43 12.00 0.86
N TYR A 128 -0.84 12.89 0.06
CA TYR A 128 0.46 12.65 -0.56
C TYR A 128 1.58 12.45 0.47
N GLU A 129 1.58 13.20 1.58
CA GLU A 129 2.53 12.99 2.69
C GLU A 129 2.43 11.59 3.32
N GLY A 130 1.23 11.03 3.42
CA GLY A 130 1.03 9.63 3.84
C GLY A 130 1.48 8.62 2.79
N ILE A 131 1.15 8.85 1.52
CA ILE A 131 1.54 7.96 0.41
C ILE A 131 3.06 7.86 0.27
N LYS A 132 3.78 8.97 0.46
CA LYS A 132 5.26 8.97 0.43
C LYS A 132 5.87 7.99 1.44
N VAL A 133 5.30 7.86 2.64
CA VAL A 133 5.76 6.88 3.64
C VAL A 133 5.71 5.45 3.10
N VAL A 134 4.63 5.09 2.40
CA VAL A 134 4.51 3.77 1.77
C VAL A 134 5.54 3.59 0.65
N ILE A 135 5.74 4.61 -0.18
CA ILE A 135 6.72 4.60 -1.26
C ILE A 135 8.14 4.42 -0.71
N ASP A 136 8.51 5.22 0.29
CA ASP A 136 9.84 5.18 0.92
C ASP A 136 10.10 3.82 1.55
N LYS A 137 9.07 3.23 2.19
CA LYS A 137 9.17 1.87 2.72
C LYS A 137 9.43 0.83 1.62
N VAL A 138 8.68 0.88 0.51
CA VAL A 138 8.89 0.00 -0.64
C VAL A 138 10.31 0.14 -1.20
N ILE A 139 10.80 1.37 -1.35
CA ILE A 139 12.14 1.66 -1.84
C ILE A 139 13.19 1.09 -0.87
N ALA A 140 13.05 1.31 0.43
CA ALA A 140 13.96 0.80 1.45
C ALA A 140 14.06 -0.73 1.42
N GLU A 141 12.92 -1.44 1.34
CA GLU A 141 12.91 -2.91 1.27
C GLU A 141 13.44 -3.46 -0.07
N SER A 142 13.30 -2.70 -1.16
CA SER A 142 13.84 -3.10 -2.47
C SER A 142 15.38 -3.10 -2.48
N LYS A 143 16.01 -2.17 -1.75
CA LYS A 143 17.47 -2.07 -1.62
C LYS A 143 18.06 -3.18 -0.74
N GLN A 144 17.29 -3.71 0.21
CA GLN A 144 17.72 -4.76 1.15
C GLN A 144 17.71 -6.18 0.54
N LYS A 145 17.18 -6.35 -0.67
CA LYS A 145 17.32 -7.60 -1.43
C LYS A 145 18.50 -7.43 -2.41
N PRO A 146 19.77 -7.63 -2.00
CA PRO A 146 20.81 -7.81 -2.99
C PRO A 146 20.37 -8.97 -3.87
N GLY A 147 20.38 -8.75 -5.18
CA GLY A 147 20.07 -9.79 -6.15
C GLY A 147 20.83 -11.06 -5.76
N LYS A 148 20.17 -12.21 -5.89
CA LYS A 148 20.83 -13.51 -5.88
C LYS A 148 21.97 -13.41 -6.90
N LEU A 149 23.20 -13.13 -6.45
CA LEU A 149 24.39 -13.27 -7.27
C LEU A 149 24.38 -14.74 -7.66
N LEU A 150 24.04 -15.02 -8.92
CA LEU A 150 24.37 -16.28 -9.53
C LEU A 150 25.90 -16.31 -9.55
N TYR A 151 26.51 -16.89 -8.51
CA TYR A 151 27.86 -17.41 -8.63
C TYR A 151 27.79 -18.50 -9.68
N VAL A 152 28.02 -18.11 -10.93
CA VAL A 152 28.39 -19.04 -11.98
C VAL A 152 29.87 -19.32 -11.75
N ASN A 153 30.14 -20.44 -11.10
CA ASN A 153 31.50 -20.99 -11.00
C ASN A 153 32.01 -21.35 -12.39
N ASN A 154 33.33 -21.21 -12.56
CA ASN A 154 34.20 -21.74 -13.61
C ASN A 154 34.54 -20.81 -14.79
N LEU A 155 35.52 -19.92 -14.57
CA LEU A 155 36.59 -19.77 -15.55
C LEU A 155 37.93 -20.14 -14.88
N HIS A 156 38.42 -21.35 -15.16
CA HIS A 156 39.86 -21.61 -15.17
C HIS A 156 40.42 -20.90 -16.40
N ILE A 157 41.11 -19.78 -16.21
CA ILE A 157 42.03 -19.26 -17.22
C ILE A 157 43.44 -19.60 -16.74
N THR A 158 43.98 -20.71 -17.24
CA THR A 158 45.43 -20.95 -17.25
C THR A 158 45.99 -20.32 -18.51
N ASN A 159 46.56 -19.13 -18.41
CA ASN A 159 47.42 -18.60 -19.47
C ASN A 159 48.88 -18.85 -19.08
N ASN A 160 49.40 -19.99 -19.55
CA ASN A 160 50.83 -20.20 -19.72
C ASN A 160 51.31 -19.25 -20.82
N ILE A 161 52.22 -18.34 -20.47
CA ILE A 161 53.04 -17.62 -21.45
C ILE A 161 54.48 -17.99 -21.14
N THR A 162 55.09 -18.76 -22.04
CA THR A 162 56.54 -18.94 -22.09
C THR A 162 56.97 -18.98 -23.55
N THR A 163 57.93 -18.10 -23.87
CA THR A 163 58.89 -18.11 -25.00
C THR A 163 58.34 -17.87 -26.42
N ILE A 164 58.74 -16.74 -27.02
CA ILE A 164 60.01 -16.60 -27.77
C ILE A 164 60.60 -15.22 -27.48
#